data_AF-G0X3D6-F1
#
_entry.id   AF-G0X3D6-F1
#
_cell.length_a   1.000
_cell.length_b   1.000
_cell.length_c   1.000
_cell.angle_alpha   90.00
_cell.angle_beta   90.00
_cell.angle_gamma   90.00
#
_symmetry.space_group_name_H-M   'P 1'
#
loop_
_entity.id
_entity.type
_entity.pdbx_description
1 polymer ?
#
loop_
_entity_poly.entity_id
_entity_poly.type
_entity_poly.pdbx_seq_one_letter_code
_entity_poly.pdbx_strand_id
1 'polypeptide(L)' 'TNLMSKISGNTFAFNLHGITGLTALILMAFHALFAIIVLIKKDDNAQQDFHKFSIFVWAVWLIPFIIGIFIGMS' A
#
# COMPACT_ATOMS: atom_id res chain seq x y z
N THR A 1 -23.13 5.77 19.22
CA THR A 1 -21.79 5.12 19.26
C THR A 1 -21.82 3.65 19.65
N ASN A 2 -22.74 3.16 20.51
CA ASN A 2 -22.76 1.74 20.91
C ASN A 2 -23.31 0.75 19.85
N LEU A 3 -24.14 1.20 18.90
CA LEU A 3 -24.74 0.33 17.88
C LEU A 3 -23.73 -0.12 16.81
N MET A 4 -22.86 0.81 16.38
CA MET A 4 -21.78 0.53 15.42
C MET A 4 -20.73 -0.45 15.99
N SER A 5 -20.50 -0.39 17.31
CA SER A 5 -19.58 -1.28 18.04
C SER A 5 -20.13 -2.71 18.19
N LYS A 6 -21.45 -2.90 18.23
CA LYS A 6 -22.08 -4.22 18.29
C LYS A 6 -22.20 -4.92 16.94
N ILE A 7 -22.36 -4.16 15.86
CA ILE A 7 -22.39 -4.70 14.48
C ILE A 7 -20.98 -5.08 14.03
N SER A 8 -19.93 -4.44 14.57
CA SER A 8 -18.56 -4.77 14.21
C SER A 8 -18.08 -6.14 14.69
N GLY A 9 -18.84 -6.84 15.57
CA GLY A 9 -18.85 -8.30 15.76
C GLY A 9 -17.53 -9.05 15.97
N ASN A 10 -16.40 -8.35 16.01
CA ASN A 10 -15.04 -8.89 16.00
C ASN A 10 -14.05 -7.73 16.24
N THR A 11 -14.10 -7.20 17.46
CA THR A 11 -13.49 -5.96 17.98
C THR A 11 -12.10 -5.58 17.50
N PHE A 12 -11.20 -6.50 17.17
CA PHE A 12 -9.82 -6.16 16.81
C PHE A 12 -9.19 -7.44 16.27
N ALA A 13 -9.80 -8.07 15.26
CA ALA A 13 -8.99 -8.96 14.46
C ALA A 13 -7.79 -8.12 14.03
N PHE A 14 -6.58 -8.64 14.30
CA PHE A 14 -5.39 -8.29 13.55
C PHE A 14 -5.74 -8.55 12.08
N ASN A 15 -6.50 -7.62 11.47
CA ASN A 15 -7.01 -7.74 10.13
C ASN A 15 -5.75 -7.64 9.31
N LEU A 16 -5.27 -8.78 8.82
CA LEU A 16 -4.08 -8.87 7.99
C LEU A 16 -4.14 -7.82 6.87
N HIS A 17 -5.35 -7.48 6.40
CA HIS A 17 -5.62 -6.35 5.52
C HIS A 17 -5.20 -4.97 6.07
N GLY A 18 -5.50 -4.63 7.32
CA GLY A 18 -5.11 -3.34 7.90
C GLY A 18 -3.60 -3.18 8.04
N ILE A 19 -2.89 -4.25 8.43
CA ILE A 19 -1.43 -4.25 8.53
C ILE A 19 -0.80 -4.17 7.15
N THR A 20 -1.22 -5.05 6.22
CA THR A 20 -0.71 -5.05 4.84
C THR A 20 -1.07 -3.75 4.11
N GLY A 21 -2.23 -3.17 4.38
CA GLY A 21 -2.67 -1.87 3.86
C GLY A 21 -1.82 -0.71 4.39
N LEU A 22 -1.51 -0.68 5.69
CA LEU A 22 -0.59 0.32 6.26
C LEU A 22 0.82 0.19 5.68
N THR A 23 1.32 -1.05 5.53
CA THR A 23 2.59 -1.31 4.84
C THR A 23 2.56 -0.77 3.41
N ALA A 24 1.50 -1.03 2.64
CA ALA A 24 1.32 -0.48 1.29
C ALA A 24 1.32 1.05 1.26
N LEU A 25 0.66 1.69 2.23
CA LEU A 25 0.57 3.15 2.32
C LEU A 25 1.95 3.77 2.58
N ILE A 26 2.74 3.19 3.49
CA ILE A 26 4.13 3.59 3.73
C ILE A 26 4.97 3.40 2.45
N LEU A 27 4.84 2.25 1.78
CA LEU A 27 5.57 1.95 0.54
C LEU A 27 5.23 2.94 -0.58
N MET A 28 3.96 3.32 -0.71
CA MET A 28 3.47 4.32 -1.65
C MET A 28 4.07 5.70 -1.34
N ALA A 29 4.18 6.08 -0.07
CA ALA A 29 4.79 7.34 0.34
C ALA A 29 6.28 7.38 -0.01
N PHE A 30 7.03 6.30 0.25
CA PHE A 30 8.42 6.17 -0.18
C PHE A 30 8.57 6.27 -1.69
N HIS A 31 7.68 5.63 -2.46
CA HIS A 31 7.66 5.75 -3.91
C HIS A 31 7.46 7.18 -4.38
N ALA A 32 6.53 7.94 -3.77
CA ALA A 32 6.30 9.33 -4.11
C ALA A 32 7.53 10.21 -3.84
N LEU A 33 8.21 10.01 -2.70
CA LEU A 33 9.47 10.72 -2.40
C LEU A 33 10.56 10.39 -3.42
N PHE A 34 10.68 9.11 -3.81
CA PHE A 34 11.65 8.67 -4.80
C PHE A 34 11.35 9.25 -6.19
N ALA A 35 10.07 9.33 -6.56
CA ALA A 35 9.62 9.97 -7.79
C ALA A 35 10.03 11.44 -7.84
N ILE A 36 9.86 12.18 -6.74
CA ILE A 36 10.25 13.60 -6.63
C ILE A 36 11.77 13.74 -6.80
N ILE A 37 12.56 12.90 -6.14
CA ILE A 37 14.03 12.92 -6.25
C ILE A 37 14.48 12.65 -7.70
N VAL A 38 13.90 11.64 -8.37
CA VAL A 38 14.20 11.31 -9.76
C VAL A 38 13.84 12.46 -10.71
N LEU A 39 12.71 13.11 -10.48
CA LEU A 39 12.27 14.29 -11.25
C LEU A 39 13.24 15.47 -11.12
N ILE A 40 13.76 15.72 -9.91
CA ILE A 40 14.74 16.79 -9.65
C ILE A 40 16.10 16.46 -10.26
N LYS A 41 16.51 15.18 -10.21
CA LYS A 41 17.84 14.75 -10.66
C LYS A 41 18.03 14.84 -12.18
N LYS A 42 16.94 14.90 -12.98
CA LYS A 42 16.95 15.06 -14.46
C LYS A 42 17.97 14.18 -15.19
N ASP A 43 18.18 12.97 -14.66
CA ASP A 43 19.16 12.02 -15.15
C ASP A 43 18.42 10.86 -15.82
N ASP A 44 18.73 10.59 -17.08
CA ASP A 44 18.08 9.54 -17.88
C ASP A 44 18.31 8.14 -17.28
N ASN A 45 19.42 7.94 -16.57
CA ASN A 45 19.65 6.70 -15.83
C ASN A 45 18.71 6.57 -14.62
N ALA A 46 18.46 7.68 -13.92
CA ALA A 46 17.58 7.69 -12.77
C ALA A 46 16.12 7.42 -13.15
N GLN A 47 15.68 7.81 -14.35
CA GLN A 47 14.35 7.44 -14.86
C GLN A 47 14.20 5.94 -15.12
N GLN A 48 15.23 5.30 -15.69
CA GLN A 48 15.21 3.86 -15.93
C GLN A 48 15.15 3.06 -14.61
N ASP A 49 15.91 3.49 -13.61
CA ASP A 49 15.88 2.86 -12.28
C ASP A 49 14.54 3.10 -11.58
N PHE A 50 13.95 4.30 -11.73
CA PHE A 50 12.62 4.60 -11.21
C PHE A 50 11.53 3.70 -11.80
N HIS A 51 11.59 3.42 -13.10
CA HIS A 51 10.60 2.58 -13.75
C HIS A 51 10.63 1.13 -13.21
N LYS A 52 11.83 0.57 -13.01
CA LYS A 52 12.02 -0.75 -12.40
C LYS A 52 11.54 -0.77 -10.95
N PHE A 53 11.84 0.29 -10.18
CA PHE A 53 11.38 0.42 -8.80
C PHE A 53 9.86 0.54 -8.71
N SER A 54 9.25 1.32 -9.59
CA SER A 54 7.79 1.48 -9.68
C SER A 54 7.08 0.14 -9.90
N ILE A 55 7.58 -0.69 -10.82
CA ILE A 55 7.02 -2.03 -11.09
C ILE A 55 7.06 -2.91 -9.84
N PHE A 56 8.15 -2.84 -9.07
CA PHE A 56 8.32 -3.63 -7.85
C PHE A 56 7.34 -3.18 -6.76
N VAL A 57 7.25 -1.87 -6.52
CA VAL A 57 6.30 -1.29 -5.56
C VAL A 57 4.87 -1.66 -5.93
N TRP A 58 4.52 -1.57 -7.22
CA TRP A 58 3.21 -1.94 -7.73
C TRP A 58 2.88 -3.41 -7.48
N ALA A 59 3.83 -4.32 -7.71
CA ALA A 59 3.65 -5.75 -7.42
C ALA A 59 3.44 -6.02 -5.92
N VAL A 60 4.21 -5.35 -5.05
CA VAL A 60 4.02 -5.45 -3.59
C VAL A 60 2.67 -4.89 -3.15
N TRP A 61 2.19 -3.83 -3.80
CA TRP A 61 0.88 -3.22 -3.53
C TRP A 61 -0.30 -4.15 -3.87
N LEU A 62 -0.12 -5.11 -4.79
CA LEU A 62 -1.15 -6.08 -5.14
C LEU A 62 -1.51 -7.00 -3.96
N ILE A 63 -0.56 -7.28 -3.06
CA ILE A 63 -0.73 -8.18 -1.91
C ILE A 63 -1.87 -7.69 -0.98
N PRO A 64 -1.83 -6.46 -0.43
CA PRO A 64 -2.93 -5.94 0.39
C PRO A 64 -4.26 -5.80 -0.34
N PHE A 65 -4.24 -5.51 -1.65
CA PHE A 65 -5.45 -5.41 -2.47
C PHE A 65 -6.16 -6.76 -2.56
N ILE A 66 -5.43 -7.82 -2.89
CA ILE A 66 -5.97 -9.18 -2.97
C ILE A 66 -6.47 -9.65 -1.60
N ILE A 67 -5.68 -9.43 -0.54
CA ILE A 67 -6.07 -9.76 0.85
C ILE A 67 -7.32 -8.98 1.28
N GLY A 68 -7.44 -7.71 0.87
CA GLY A 68 -8.59 -6.86 1.13
C GLY A 68 -9.86 -7.33 0.44
N ILE A 69 -9.76 -7.80 -0.80
CA ILE A 69 -10.90 -8.40 -1.51
C ILE A 69 -11.37 -9.65 -0.76
N PHE A 70 -10.46 -10.55 -0.38
CA PHE A 70 -10.84 -11.78 0.34
C PHE A 70 -11.48 -11.51 1.70
N ILE A 71 -11.01 -10.50 2.45
CA ILE A 71 -11.55 -10.14 3.76
C ILE A 71 -12.84 -9.32 3.64
N GLY A 72 -12.93 -8.41 2.66
CA GLY A 72 -14.11 -7.58 2.43
C GLY A 72 -15.30 -8.33 1.83
N MET A 73 -15.06 -9.51 1.27
CA MET A 73 -16.10 -10.39 0.72
C MET A 73 -16.66 -11.41 1.73
N SER A 74 -16.20 -11.45 3.00
CA SER A 74 -16.74 -12.35 4.05
C SER A 74 -17.71 -11.66 4.99
#